data_AF-A0A937QKS8-F1
#
_entry.id   AF-A0A937QKS8-F1
#
_cell.length_a   1.000
_cell.length_b   1.000
_cell.length_c   1.000
_cell.angle_alpha   90.00
_cell.angle_beta   90.00
_cell.angle_gamma   90.00
#
_symmetry.space_group_name_H-M   'P 1'
#
loop_
_entity.id
_entity.type
_entity.pdbx_description
1 polymer ?
#
loop_
_entity_poly.entity_id
_entity_poly.type
_entity_poly.pdbx_seq_one_letter_code
_entity_poly.pdbx_strand_id
1 'polypeptide(L)'
;MDAVERSQNELDKSWALVHRLEESAASLEGTVDVLGQRRVELQSRHDQLDVEQQSATQKVEQAWQNLAERQGRLESLRDRQKLLEDLITSHEGVSEATRQVLDRFADDIPGLCGLPADLIVANSQWAGLVDIAVGVLGQRLVVERLSDMLDWYERWQNSSSAQGLASTSGRVGFLAVDKLPEPPSLNLLEIFGEGETGVVGRLDDLVSDEFEESSTGEQHPALDSIYEYGPEPLHKKAAPQNDGTDVSDLLKRRLLGRVWIVESINVARRVIERMPPGLVFLDRAGSWLSSDGGFEAGASGAGAGLVSRHSELRTVKIDQQTVLVAVRDAKLELQNCQKKLEDLREEQKRLVAKQHELAESIASSRGEQQRFQREMLVARSQVDKQQQSLHEAESQAVEAADAVRSAASESGKLSAEISRTDKTLGEVESNLESLGQSHEQVLERIEEFRDQLSICRERVAGLEATIIAKQADKTRQEAELATAVSKEKAVKERVSRIELDLLVAGDRYAEACLLAERSARLVSTLVSQRMAIRSAEKKATNVLDGARETLQDCSSISHAADLKK
;
A
#
# COMPACT_ATOMS: atom_id res chain seq x y z
N MET A 1 -14.54 39.23 -2.85
CA MET A 1 -14.59 38.74 -1.45
C MET A 1 -15.08 37.30 -1.44
N ASP A 2 -16.34 37.01 -1.80
CA ASP A 2 -16.93 35.65 -1.73
C ASP A 2 -16.16 34.56 -2.51
N ALA A 3 -15.56 34.87 -3.67
CA ALA A 3 -14.82 33.89 -4.46
C ALA A 3 -13.51 33.47 -3.77
N VAL A 4 -12.73 34.43 -3.26
CA VAL A 4 -11.47 34.19 -2.55
C VAL A 4 -11.72 33.39 -1.26
N GLU A 5 -12.77 33.73 -0.52
CA GLU A 5 -13.11 33.05 0.74
C GLU A 5 -13.58 31.60 0.52
N ARG A 6 -14.25 31.31 -0.60
CA ARG A 6 -14.57 29.92 -1.01
C ARG A 6 -13.31 29.15 -1.39
N SER A 7 -12.42 29.75 -2.18
CA SER A 7 -11.14 29.14 -2.56
C SER A 7 -10.25 28.84 -1.36
N GLN A 8 -10.19 29.73 -0.36
CA GLN A 8 -9.47 29.51 0.90
C GLN A 8 -10.07 28.34 1.70
N ASN A 9 -11.39 28.29 1.86
CA ASN A 9 -12.05 27.18 2.56
C ASN A 9 -11.85 25.82 1.86
N GLU A 10 -11.81 25.78 0.53
CA GLU A 10 -11.51 24.56 -0.22
C GLU A 10 -10.05 24.13 -0.05
N LEU A 11 -9.12 25.08 -0.07
CA LEU A 11 -7.71 24.85 0.15
C LEU A 11 -7.43 24.29 1.56
N ASP A 12 -8.06 24.85 2.59
CA ASP A 12 -7.93 24.40 3.99
C ASP A 12 -8.44 22.95 4.15
N LYS A 13 -9.54 22.59 3.48
CA LYS A 13 -10.06 21.21 3.48
C LYS A 13 -9.08 20.25 2.81
N SER A 14 -8.47 20.65 1.70
CA SER A 14 -7.48 19.82 1.00
C SER A 14 -6.21 19.64 1.83
N TRP A 15 -5.73 20.68 2.52
CA TRP A 15 -4.61 20.57 3.46
C TRP A 15 -4.93 19.66 4.64
N ALA A 16 -6.13 19.77 5.22
CA ALA A 16 -6.58 18.88 6.28
C ALA A 16 -6.62 17.41 5.83
N LEU A 17 -6.99 17.14 4.57
CA LEU A 17 -6.92 15.80 3.99
C LEU A 17 -5.48 15.32 3.83
N VAL A 18 -4.58 16.15 3.32
CA VAL A 18 -3.15 15.83 3.17
C VAL A 18 -2.54 15.46 4.53
N HIS A 19 -2.75 16.27 5.56
CA HIS A 19 -2.24 15.98 6.89
C HIS A 19 -2.79 14.69 7.48
N ARG A 20 -4.09 14.41 7.28
CA ARG A 20 -4.69 13.14 7.73
C ARG A 20 -4.06 11.93 7.03
N LEU A 21 -3.80 12.03 5.72
CA LEU A 21 -3.14 10.97 4.95
C LEU A 21 -1.66 10.81 5.34
N GLU A 22 -0.97 11.90 5.68
CA GLU A 22 0.40 11.88 6.21
C GLU A 22 0.46 11.16 7.56
N GLU A 23 -0.42 11.53 8.48
CA GLU A 23 -0.53 10.87 9.79
C GLU A 23 -0.85 9.38 9.66
N SER A 24 -1.79 9.01 8.79
CA SER A 24 -2.15 7.61 8.58
C SER A 24 -1.02 6.82 7.89
N ALA A 25 -0.31 7.42 6.94
CA ALA A 25 0.84 6.80 6.30
C ALA A 25 2.00 6.59 7.28
N ALA A 26 2.29 7.58 8.14
CA ALA A 26 3.32 7.48 9.18
C ALA A 26 2.95 6.43 10.24
N SER A 27 1.67 6.35 10.63
CA SER A 27 1.19 5.30 11.53
C SER A 27 1.37 3.91 10.93
N LEU A 28 1.08 3.72 9.64
CA LEU A 28 1.29 2.44 8.96
C LEU A 28 2.77 2.10 8.78
N GLU A 29 3.64 3.09 8.57
CA GLU A 29 5.08 2.87 8.53
C GLU A 29 5.59 2.33 9.88
N GLY A 30 5.15 2.95 10.99
CA GLY A 30 5.46 2.46 12.33
C GLY A 30 4.94 1.04 12.60
N THR A 31 3.74 0.68 12.13
CA THR A 31 3.25 -0.70 12.29
C THR A 31 4.03 -1.70 11.45
N VAL A 32 4.39 -1.36 10.20
CA VAL A 32 5.23 -2.19 9.33
C VAL A 32 6.61 -2.44 9.95
N ASP A 33 7.20 -1.43 10.57
CA ASP A 33 8.49 -1.56 11.24
C ASP A 33 8.43 -2.48 12.45
N VAL A 34 7.41 -2.33 13.31
CA VAL A 34 7.19 -3.22 14.48
C VAL A 34 6.95 -4.66 14.04
N LEU A 35 6.10 -4.88 13.05
CA LEU A 35 5.86 -6.21 12.50
C LEU A 35 7.12 -6.79 11.84
N GLY A 36 7.92 -5.94 11.18
CA GLY A 36 9.22 -6.30 10.61
C GLY A 36 10.22 -6.79 11.66
N GLN A 37 10.34 -6.08 12.77
CA GLN A 37 11.17 -6.50 13.91
C GLN A 37 10.67 -7.84 14.48
N ARG A 38 9.36 -7.98 14.68
CA ARG A 38 8.77 -9.23 15.17
C ARG A 38 9.04 -10.40 14.24
N ARG A 39 9.05 -10.18 12.92
CA ARG A 39 9.41 -11.21 11.93
C ARG A 39 10.86 -11.65 12.08
N VAL A 40 11.79 -10.73 12.32
CA VAL A 40 13.21 -11.05 12.55
C VAL A 40 13.37 -11.86 13.84
N GLU A 41 12.66 -11.51 14.91
CA GLU A 41 12.65 -12.30 16.15
C GLU A 41 12.14 -13.73 15.91
N LEU A 42 11.01 -13.89 15.22
CA LEU A 42 10.49 -15.22 14.90
C LEU A 42 11.41 -16.01 13.97
N GLN A 43 12.13 -15.35 13.05
CA GLN A 43 13.13 -16.00 12.22
C GLN A 43 14.28 -16.54 13.07
N SER A 44 14.82 -15.72 13.99
CA SER A 44 15.89 -16.17 14.89
C SER A 44 15.46 -17.36 15.76
N ARG A 45 14.20 -17.39 16.22
CA ARG A 45 13.66 -18.54 16.97
C ARG A 45 13.48 -19.77 16.09
N HIS A 46 13.11 -19.60 14.82
CA HIS A 46 13.04 -20.70 13.86
C HIS A 46 14.43 -21.33 13.63
N ASP A 47 15.44 -20.51 13.37
CA ASP A 47 16.81 -20.98 13.17
C ASP A 47 17.35 -21.70 14.43
N GLN A 48 17.00 -21.22 15.63
CA GLN A 48 17.32 -21.92 16.89
C GLN A 48 16.64 -23.29 16.98
N LEU A 49 15.34 -23.36 16.66
CA LEU A 49 14.60 -24.63 16.68
C LEU A 49 15.13 -25.63 15.66
N ASP A 50 15.60 -25.18 14.50
CA ASP A 50 16.22 -26.05 13.51
C ASP A 50 17.48 -26.71 14.06
N VAL A 51 18.32 -25.96 14.77
CA VAL A 51 19.51 -26.50 15.46
C VAL A 51 19.11 -27.45 16.59
N GLU A 52 18.11 -27.09 17.40
CA GLU A 52 17.58 -27.96 18.45
C GLU A 52 17.03 -29.27 17.86
N GLN A 53 16.30 -29.21 16.75
CA GLN A 53 15.74 -30.36 16.04
C GLN A 53 16.84 -31.27 15.48
N GLN A 54 17.86 -30.71 14.83
CA GLN A 54 19.01 -31.50 14.35
C GLN A 54 19.70 -32.22 15.52
N SER A 55 19.94 -31.52 16.63
CA SER A 55 20.52 -32.14 17.82
C SER A 55 19.64 -33.25 18.41
N ALA A 56 18.31 -33.06 18.38
CA ALA A 56 17.35 -34.06 18.85
C ALA A 56 17.30 -35.29 17.92
N THR A 57 17.39 -35.10 16.60
CA THR A 57 17.48 -36.22 15.65
C THR A 57 18.74 -37.05 15.88
N GLN A 58 19.88 -36.41 16.15
CA GLN A 58 21.12 -37.11 16.46
C GLN A 58 21.02 -37.90 17.77
N LYS A 59 20.36 -37.35 18.80
CA LYS A 59 20.09 -38.06 20.06
C LYS A 59 19.18 -39.28 19.85
N VAL A 60 18.17 -39.18 18.99
CA VAL A 60 17.31 -40.32 18.64
C VAL A 60 18.12 -41.42 17.94
N GLU A 61 19.00 -41.04 17.01
CA GLU A 61 19.88 -41.99 16.32
C GLU A 61 20.84 -42.69 17.30
N GLN A 62 21.46 -41.95 18.21
CA GLN A 62 22.31 -42.51 19.28
C GLN A 62 21.52 -43.45 20.20
N ALA A 63 20.30 -43.08 20.60
CA ALA A 63 19.44 -43.93 21.42
C ALA A 63 19.05 -45.22 20.70
N TRP A 64 18.80 -45.16 19.38
CA TRP A 64 18.57 -46.35 18.55
C TRP A 64 19.80 -47.26 18.49
N GLN A 65 21.00 -46.70 18.29
CA GLN A 65 22.24 -47.46 18.27
C GLN A 65 22.49 -48.16 19.61
N ASN A 66 22.35 -47.43 20.73
CA ASN A 66 22.48 -47.98 22.08
C ASN A 66 21.46 -49.10 22.34
N LEU A 67 20.22 -48.93 21.88
CA LEU A 67 19.20 -49.97 22.00
C LEU A 67 19.56 -51.21 21.18
N ALA A 68 20.00 -51.03 19.93
CA ALA A 68 20.40 -52.12 19.06
C ALA A 68 21.59 -52.91 19.61
N GLU A 69 22.60 -52.22 20.16
CA GLU A 69 23.75 -52.86 20.81
C GLU A 69 23.32 -53.71 22.02
N ARG A 70 22.48 -53.15 22.91
CA ARG A 70 21.96 -53.87 24.08
C ARG A 70 21.09 -55.07 23.67
N GLN A 71 20.29 -54.94 22.61
CA GLN A 71 19.50 -56.04 22.05
C GLN A 71 20.40 -57.13 21.45
N GLY A 72 21.42 -56.78 20.69
CA GLY A 72 22.39 -57.74 20.16
C GLY A 72 23.12 -58.50 21.26
N ARG A 73 23.52 -57.80 22.35
CA ARG A 73 24.10 -58.46 23.54
C ARG A 73 23.10 -59.38 24.24
N LEU A 74 21.82 -59.00 24.30
CA LEU A 74 20.79 -59.86 24.89
C LEU A 74 20.59 -61.14 24.08
N GLU A 75 20.59 -61.05 22.76
CA GLU A 75 20.46 -62.19 21.86
C GLU A 75 21.66 -63.13 21.98
N SER A 76 22.89 -62.60 22.01
CA SER A 76 24.08 -63.44 22.19
C SER A 76 24.09 -64.17 23.55
N LEU A 77 23.61 -63.52 24.62
CA LEU A 77 23.45 -64.16 25.92
C LEU A 77 22.35 -65.23 25.91
N ARG A 78 21.23 -65.01 25.21
CA ARG A 78 20.17 -66.02 25.03
C ARG A 78 20.67 -67.24 24.28
N ASP A 79 21.41 -67.03 23.20
CA ASP A 79 22.00 -68.11 22.42
C ASP A 79 23.01 -68.91 23.26
N ARG A 80 23.84 -68.22 24.04
CA ARG A 80 24.78 -68.87 24.97
C ARG A 80 24.06 -69.65 26.07
N GLN A 81 23.02 -69.07 26.66
CA GLN A 81 22.18 -69.75 27.65
C GLN A 81 21.60 -71.04 27.07
N LYS A 82 20.99 -70.95 25.88
CA LYS A 82 20.38 -72.10 25.21
C LYS A 82 21.40 -73.18 24.91
N LEU A 83 22.57 -72.81 24.38
CA LEU A 83 23.66 -73.75 24.14
C LEU A 83 24.08 -74.46 25.43
N LEU A 84 24.27 -73.72 26.53
CA LEU A 84 24.62 -74.32 27.82
C LEU A 84 23.52 -75.23 28.37
N GLU A 85 22.24 -74.83 28.24
CA GLU A 85 21.10 -75.65 28.64
C GLU A 85 21.00 -76.93 27.80
N ASP A 86 21.24 -76.86 26.49
CA ASP A 86 21.29 -78.02 25.59
C ASP A 86 22.44 -78.97 25.97
N LEU A 87 23.63 -78.43 26.30
CA LEU A 87 24.78 -79.22 26.78
C LEU A 87 24.52 -79.92 28.11
N ILE A 88 23.83 -79.25 29.04
CA ILE A 88 23.47 -79.80 30.35
C ILE A 88 22.39 -80.86 30.21
N THR A 89 21.33 -80.58 29.44
CA THR A 89 20.20 -81.49 29.22
C THR A 89 20.62 -82.74 28.45
N SER A 90 21.52 -82.61 27.48
CA SER A 90 22.11 -83.77 26.77
C SER A 90 23.13 -84.55 27.61
N HIS A 91 23.40 -84.12 28.85
CA HIS A 91 24.43 -84.68 29.73
C HIS A 91 25.77 -84.85 28.97
N GLU A 92 26.17 -83.84 28.21
CA GLU A 92 27.41 -83.88 27.43
C GLU A 92 28.63 -83.87 28.37
N GLY A 93 29.58 -84.80 28.20
CA GLY A 93 30.71 -84.99 29.12
C GLY A 93 30.46 -86.03 30.22
N VAL A 94 29.26 -86.60 30.29
CA VAL A 94 28.93 -87.79 31.10
C VAL A 94 29.02 -89.04 30.23
N SER A 95 29.41 -90.19 30.82
CA SER A 95 29.49 -91.46 30.11
C SER A 95 28.13 -91.89 29.54
N GLU A 96 28.14 -92.54 28.37
CA GLU A 96 26.90 -92.96 27.69
C GLU A 96 26.01 -93.85 28.57
N ALA A 97 26.62 -94.76 29.34
CA ALA A 97 25.90 -95.60 30.29
C ALA A 97 25.21 -94.79 31.40
N THR A 98 25.88 -93.77 31.95
CA THR A 98 25.29 -92.93 33.01
C THR A 98 24.16 -92.06 32.47
N ARG A 99 24.31 -91.52 31.25
CA ARG A 99 23.23 -90.80 30.55
C ARG A 99 21.99 -91.67 30.34
N GLN A 100 22.16 -92.89 29.83
CA GLN A 100 21.05 -93.83 29.64
C GLN A 100 20.33 -94.19 30.95
N VAL A 101 21.05 -94.22 32.07
CA VAL A 101 20.46 -94.44 33.39
C VAL A 101 19.64 -93.24 33.85
N LEU A 102 20.17 -92.02 33.71
CA LEU A 102 19.43 -90.79 34.01
C LEU A 102 18.16 -90.66 33.17
N ASP A 103 18.23 -90.94 31.86
CA ASP A 103 17.09 -90.75 30.96
C ASP A 103 15.96 -91.79 31.16
N ARG A 104 16.30 -93.03 31.55
CA ARG A 104 15.34 -94.16 31.54
C ARG A 104 14.95 -94.67 32.92
N PHE A 105 15.82 -94.51 33.93
CA PHE A 105 15.71 -95.19 35.22
C PHE A 105 15.83 -94.24 36.41
N ALA A 106 15.88 -92.91 36.20
CA ALA A 106 16.03 -91.96 37.30
C ALA A 106 14.94 -92.09 38.38
N ASP A 107 13.68 -92.27 37.96
CA ASP A 107 12.54 -92.40 38.88
C ASP A 107 12.51 -93.75 39.63
N ASP A 108 13.17 -94.78 39.09
CA ASP A 108 13.19 -96.12 39.66
C ASP A 108 14.26 -96.28 40.74
N ILE A 109 15.30 -95.44 40.75
CA ILE A 109 16.45 -95.54 41.66
C ILE A 109 16.11 -94.88 43.00
N PRO A 110 16.12 -95.61 44.13
CA PRO A 110 15.80 -95.04 45.42
C PRO A 110 16.86 -94.04 45.88
N GLY A 111 16.41 -92.86 46.31
CA GLY A 111 17.28 -91.82 46.87
C GLY A 111 18.29 -91.25 45.88
N LEU A 112 18.00 -91.28 44.57
CA LEU A 112 18.83 -90.62 43.55
C LEU A 112 18.74 -89.09 43.70
N CYS A 113 19.88 -88.44 43.90
CA CYS A 113 19.98 -86.98 44.02
C CYS A 113 20.44 -86.29 42.72
N GLY A 114 20.99 -87.03 41.75
CA GLY A 114 21.48 -86.50 40.48
C GLY A 114 23.01 -86.55 40.35
N LEU A 115 23.61 -85.65 39.55
CA LEU A 115 25.06 -85.54 39.44
C LEU A 115 25.64 -84.59 40.50
N PRO A 116 26.90 -84.77 40.93
CA PRO A 116 27.56 -83.83 41.84
C PRO A 116 27.57 -82.40 41.29
N ALA A 117 27.62 -82.25 39.97
CA ALA A 117 27.59 -80.94 39.32
C ALA A 117 26.26 -80.20 39.46
N ASP A 118 25.16 -80.93 39.63
CA ASP A 118 23.83 -80.34 39.84
C ASP A 118 23.65 -79.91 41.31
N LEU A 119 24.35 -80.58 42.21
CA LEU A 119 24.25 -80.40 43.66
C LEU A 119 25.28 -79.41 44.23
N ILE A 120 26.43 -79.23 43.56
CA ILE A 120 27.50 -78.33 44.00
C ILE A 120 27.38 -76.99 43.28
N VAL A 121 27.02 -75.97 44.05
CA VAL A 121 26.92 -74.58 43.58
C VAL A 121 28.23 -73.87 43.85
N ALA A 122 28.99 -73.54 42.81
CA ALA A 122 30.22 -72.74 42.89
C ALA A 122 30.15 -71.47 42.03
N ASN A 123 30.83 -70.40 42.45
CA ASN A 123 31.04 -69.19 41.64
C ASN A 123 32.01 -69.48 40.47
N SER A 124 32.10 -68.57 39.50
CA SER A 124 32.94 -68.77 38.31
C SER A 124 34.43 -68.86 38.62
N GLN A 125 34.87 -68.23 39.71
CA GLN A 125 36.26 -68.24 40.17
C GLN A 125 36.69 -69.64 40.66
N TRP A 126 35.81 -70.35 41.37
CA TRP A 126 36.09 -71.65 41.97
C TRP A 126 35.59 -72.83 41.14
N ALA A 127 34.62 -72.65 40.24
CA ALA A 127 33.97 -73.74 39.51
C ALA A 127 34.96 -74.64 38.74
N GLY A 128 35.99 -74.05 38.11
CA GLY A 128 37.02 -74.83 37.44
C GLY A 128 37.88 -75.67 38.39
N LEU A 129 38.18 -75.15 39.59
CA LEU A 129 38.91 -75.91 40.61
C LEU A 129 38.04 -77.00 41.24
N VAL A 130 36.73 -76.76 41.37
CA VAL A 130 35.77 -77.78 41.80
C VAL A 130 35.69 -78.92 40.79
N ASP A 131 35.67 -78.62 39.49
CA ASP A 131 35.68 -79.66 38.44
C ASP A 131 36.94 -80.56 38.54
N ILE A 132 38.11 -79.97 38.80
CA ILE A 132 39.36 -80.72 39.00
C ILE A 132 39.30 -81.54 40.28
N ALA A 133 38.84 -80.94 41.39
CA ALA A 133 38.74 -81.58 42.69
C ALA A 133 37.79 -82.78 42.70
N VAL A 134 36.65 -82.64 42.03
CA VAL A 134 35.63 -83.68 41.92
C VAL A 134 36.06 -84.74 40.89
N GLY A 135 36.71 -84.33 39.80
CA GLY A 135 37.31 -85.22 38.81
C GLY A 135 36.35 -86.32 38.33
N VAL A 136 36.80 -87.58 38.38
CA VAL A 136 36.01 -88.75 37.94
C VAL A 136 34.76 -88.98 38.80
N LEU A 137 34.75 -88.49 40.05
CA LEU A 137 33.55 -88.58 40.90
C LEU A 137 32.39 -87.75 40.34
N GLY A 138 32.69 -86.72 39.54
CA GLY A 138 31.71 -85.81 38.95
C GLY A 138 30.78 -86.46 37.93
N GLN A 139 31.17 -87.63 37.41
CA GLN A 139 30.37 -88.43 36.48
C GLN A 139 29.56 -89.53 37.17
N ARG A 140 29.63 -89.65 38.51
CA ARG A 140 28.90 -90.68 39.27
C ARG A 140 27.55 -90.16 39.73
N LEU A 141 26.56 -91.04 39.80
CA LEU A 141 25.22 -90.72 40.29
C LEU A 141 25.21 -90.68 41.82
N VAL A 142 24.81 -89.54 42.39
CA VAL A 142 24.73 -89.36 43.84
C VAL A 142 23.46 -90.03 44.36
N VAL A 143 23.61 -90.85 45.39
CA VAL A 143 22.51 -91.50 46.11
C VAL A 143 22.61 -91.24 47.60
N GLU A 144 21.48 -91.14 48.31
CA GLU A 144 21.48 -90.85 49.74
C GLU A 144 22.17 -91.95 50.58
N ARG A 145 21.82 -93.22 50.32
CA ARG A 145 22.26 -94.37 51.12
C ARG A 145 22.76 -95.52 50.25
N LEU A 146 23.92 -96.08 50.61
CA LEU A 146 24.49 -97.22 49.89
C LEU A 146 23.64 -98.50 50.03
N SER A 147 23.08 -98.75 51.21
CA SER A 147 22.25 -99.94 51.47
C SER A 147 21.06 -100.03 50.51
N ASP A 148 20.38 -98.91 50.33
CA ASP A 148 19.12 -98.83 49.60
C ASP A 148 19.37 -99.02 48.10
N MET A 149 20.50 -98.51 47.62
CA MET A 149 20.97 -98.74 46.24
C MET A 149 21.34 -100.21 46.02
N LEU A 150 22.07 -100.85 46.95
CA LEU A 150 22.46 -102.25 46.80
C LEU A 150 21.25 -103.20 46.84
N ASP A 151 20.31 -102.96 47.75
CA ASP A 151 19.04 -103.69 47.84
C ASP A 151 18.22 -103.53 46.54
N TRP A 152 18.17 -102.31 46.00
CA TRP A 152 17.54 -102.05 44.71
C TRP A 152 18.25 -102.77 43.57
N TYR A 153 19.57 -102.71 43.51
CA TYR A 153 20.37 -103.35 42.47
C TYR A 153 20.18 -104.87 42.46
N GLU A 154 20.17 -105.51 43.65
CA GLU A 154 19.93 -106.94 43.78
C GLU A 154 18.52 -107.34 43.31
N ARG A 155 17.50 -106.57 43.69
CA ARG A 155 16.11 -106.79 43.22
C ARG A 155 15.99 -106.55 41.73
N TRP A 156 16.64 -105.50 41.22
CA TRP A 156 16.63 -105.12 39.83
C TRP A 156 17.32 -106.16 38.95
N GLN A 157 18.50 -106.69 39.35
CA GLN A 157 19.20 -107.77 38.66
C GLN A 157 18.34 -109.04 38.49
N ASN A 158 17.49 -109.32 39.47
CA ASN A 158 16.61 -110.49 39.49
C ASN A 158 15.27 -110.26 38.73
N SER A 159 15.03 -109.06 38.21
CA SER A 159 13.83 -108.70 37.46
C SER A 159 13.99 -108.93 35.95
N SER A 160 12.91 -109.21 35.23
CA SER A 160 12.92 -109.34 33.75
C SER A 160 13.33 -108.05 33.03
N SER A 161 13.31 -106.91 33.73
CA SER A 161 13.79 -105.59 33.26
C SER A 161 15.32 -105.43 33.39
N ALA A 162 16.02 -106.40 33.99
CA ALA A 162 17.47 -106.42 34.20
C ALA A 162 18.29 -106.43 32.90
N GLN A 163 17.67 -106.76 31.76
CA GLN A 163 18.33 -106.59 30.46
C GLN A 163 18.60 -105.09 30.13
N GLY A 164 18.02 -104.13 30.87
CA GLY A 164 18.17 -102.69 30.68
C GLY A 164 19.57 -102.12 30.96
N LEU A 165 20.09 -102.13 32.21
CA LEU A 165 21.49 -101.71 32.46
C LEU A 165 22.51 -102.71 31.88
N ALA A 166 22.21 -104.00 31.79
CA ALA A 166 23.11 -104.95 31.13
C ALA A 166 23.27 -104.67 29.63
N SER A 167 22.32 -103.94 29.02
CA SER A 167 22.44 -103.42 27.65
C SER A 167 22.97 -101.99 27.56
N THR A 168 23.19 -101.30 28.69
CA THR A 168 23.91 -100.03 28.68
C THR A 168 25.37 -100.28 28.32
N SER A 169 25.84 -99.59 27.28
CA SER A 169 27.24 -99.69 26.83
C SER A 169 28.14 -98.91 27.79
N GLY A 170 28.58 -99.55 28.89
CA GLY A 170 29.60 -98.99 29.78
C GLY A 170 29.40 -99.28 31.27
N ARG A 171 30.21 -98.62 32.11
CA ARG A 171 30.14 -98.69 33.58
C ARG A 171 29.48 -97.43 34.12
N VAL A 172 28.58 -97.61 35.08
CA VAL A 172 27.95 -96.52 35.84
C VAL A 172 28.48 -96.56 37.27
N GLY A 173 28.92 -95.41 37.77
CA GLY A 173 29.37 -95.27 39.15
C GLY A 173 28.29 -94.60 39.98
N PHE A 174 28.11 -95.08 41.20
CA PHE A 174 27.23 -94.46 42.20
C PHE A 174 28.07 -93.90 43.36
N LEU A 175 27.61 -92.80 43.94
CA LEU A 175 28.26 -92.11 45.04
C LEU A 175 27.26 -91.97 46.19
N ALA A 176 27.41 -92.83 47.20
CA ALA A 176 26.53 -92.81 48.36
C ALA A 176 26.99 -91.76 49.39
N VAL A 177 26.14 -90.78 49.68
CA VAL A 177 26.49 -89.66 50.57
C VAL A 177 26.77 -90.15 51.98
N ASP A 178 26.02 -91.14 52.49
CA ASP A 178 26.21 -91.70 53.83
C ASP A 178 27.60 -92.34 54.05
N LYS A 179 28.21 -92.90 53.00
CA LYS A 179 29.52 -93.57 53.05
C LYS A 179 30.70 -92.71 52.66
N LEU A 180 30.46 -91.47 52.20
CA LEU A 180 31.55 -90.55 51.93
C LEU A 180 32.32 -90.25 53.23
N PRO A 181 33.67 -90.30 53.21
CA PRO A 181 34.45 -90.20 54.42
C PRO A 181 34.51 -88.74 54.89
N GLU A 182 34.38 -88.52 56.19
CA GLU A 182 34.42 -87.16 56.74
C GLU A 182 35.79 -86.52 56.52
N PRO A 183 35.85 -85.22 56.17
CA PRO A 183 37.12 -84.53 56.03
C PRO A 183 37.84 -84.50 57.40
N PRO A 184 39.17 -84.67 57.43
CA PRO A 184 39.92 -84.55 58.67
C PRO A 184 39.72 -83.15 59.26
N SER A 185 39.47 -83.06 60.57
CA SER A 185 39.39 -81.80 61.30
C SER A 185 40.80 -81.23 61.44
N LEU A 186 41.10 -80.21 60.63
CA LEU A 186 42.43 -79.66 60.46
C LEU A 186 42.42 -78.19 60.87
N ASN A 187 43.14 -77.84 61.93
CA ASN A 187 43.35 -76.46 62.34
C ASN A 187 44.46 -75.84 61.48
N LEU A 188 44.12 -74.79 60.71
CA LEU A 188 45.05 -74.05 59.83
C LEU A 188 46.37 -73.67 60.52
N LEU A 189 46.27 -73.19 61.77
CA LEU A 189 47.40 -72.79 62.61
C LEU A 189 48.32 -73.96 63.01
N GLU A 190 47.78 -75.16 63.21
CA GLU A 190 48.55 -76.35 63.61
C GLU A 190 49.34 -76.95 62.44
N ILE A 191 48.92 -76.66 61.21
CA ILE A 191 49.39 -77.34 59.99
C ILE A 191 50.41 -76.50 59.24
N PHE A 192 50.08 -75.22 59.04
CA PHE A 192 50.91 -74.28 58.28
C PHE A 192 51.72 -73.37 59.21
N GLY A 193 51.48 -73.41 60.53
CA GLY A 193 52.16 -72.55 61.51
C GLY A 193 51.72 -71.08 61.45
N GLU A 194 52.12 -70.29 62.45
CA GLU A 194 51.83 -68.85 62.45
C GLU A 194 52.58 -68.15 61.31
N GLY A 195 51.83 -67.53 60.39
CA GLY A 195 52.37 -66.62 59.37
C GLY A 195 52.75 -67.23 58.03
N GLU A 196 52.30 -68.44 57.68
CA GLU A 196 52.52 -68.97 56.33
C GLU A 196 51.66 -68.24 55.27
N THR A 197 52.33 -67.40 54.48
CA THR A 197 51.81 -66.74 53.29
C THR A 197 51.62 -67.76 52.17
N GLY A 198 50.41 -67.88 51.63
CA GLY A 198 50.15 -68.63 50.40
C GLY A 198 49.11 -69.76 50.48
N VAL A 199 48.40 -69.91 51.61
CA VAL A 199 47.19 -70.77 51.68
C VAL A 199 45.97 -69.87 51.54
N VAL A 200 45.11 -70.18 50.57
CA VAL A 200 43.88 -69.41 50.30
C VAL A 200 42.74 -69.87 51.20
N GLY A 201 42.59 -71.18 51.38
CA GLY A 201 41.54 -71.76 52.22
C GLY A 201 41.14 -73.16 51.79
N ARG A 202 40.16 -73.74 52.48
CA ARG A 202 39.58 -75.04 52.15
C ARG A 202 38.45 -74.86 51.13
N LEU A 203 38.38 -75.74 50.13
CA LEU A 203 37.52 -75.50 48.95
C LEU A 203 36.01 -75.56 49.27
N ASP A 204 35.58 -76.38 50.23
CA ASP A 204 34.18 -76.39 50.68
C ASP A 204 33.76 -75.06 51.32
N ASP A 205 34.63 -74.46 52.13
CA ASP A 205 34.37 -73.16 52.78
C ASP A 205 34.34 -72.04 51.73
N LEU A 206 35.31 -72.02 50.80
CA LEU A 206 35.39 -71.03 49.71
C LEU A 206 34.21 -71.07 48.72
N VAL A 207 33.56 -72.24 48.59
CA VAL A 207 32.37 -72.45 47.75
C VAL A 207 31.08 -72.12 48.52
N SER A 208 31.10 -72.24 49.86
CA SER A 208 29.97 -71.93 50.74
C SER A 208 29.85 -70.44 51.04
N ASP A 209 30.95 -69.70 50.98
CA ASP A 209 30.94 -68.25 50.95
C ASP A 209 30.32 -67.79 49.62
N GLU A 210 29.00 -67.62 49.61
CA GLU A 210 28.37 -66.60 48.78
C GLU A 210 29.05 -65.27 49.17
N PHE A 211 30.17 -64.94 48.52
CA PHE A 211 30.77 -63.63 48.63
C PHE A 211 29.68 -62.63 48.25
N GLU A 212 29.12 -61.94 49.26
CA GLU A 212 28.55 -60.63 49.07
C GLU A 212 29.66 -59.83 48.37
N GLU A 213 29.51 -59.62 47.07
CA GLU A 213 30.37 -58.70 46.34
C GLU A 213 30.27 -57.36 47.05
N SER A 214 31.33 -57.06 47.81
CA SER A 214 31.60 -55.77 48.39
C SER A 214 31.42 -54.74 47.28
N SER A 215 30.36 -53.96 47.45
CA SER A 215 29.96 -52.85 46.62
C SER A 215 31.10 -51.83 46.58
N THR A 216 31.97 -51.94 45.59
CA THR A 216 32.83 -50.83 45.18
C THR A 216 31.97 -49.90 44.33
N GLY A 217 31.65 -48.77 44.95
CA GLY A 217 30.66 -47.78 44.55
C GLY A 217 30.65 -47.37 43.09
N GLU A 218 29.42 -47.26 42.59
CA GLU A 218 28.97 -46.03 41.94
C GLU A 218 27.57 -45.70 42.50
N GLN A 219 27.53 -44.66 43.32
CA GLN A 219 26.28 -44.06 43.80
C GLN A 219 25.57 -43.42 42.60
N HIS A 220 24.43 -44.00 42.19
CA HIS A 220 23.42 -43.27 41.44
C HIS A 220 22.22 -42.98 42.33
N PRO A 221 21.69 -41.74 42.29
CA PRO A 221 20.77 -41.25 43.31
C PRO A 221 19.37 -41.84 43.14
N ALA A 222 18.72 -42.03 44.28
CA ALA A 222 17.33 -42.42 44.39
C ALA A 222 16.41 -41.49 43.59
N LEU A 223 15.47 -42.08 42.86
CA LEU A 223 14.26 -41.43 42.39
C LEU A 223 13.07 -42.24 42.86
N ASP A 224 12.33 -41.66 43.81
CA ASP A 224 10.95 -42.00 44.11
C ASP A 224 10.13 -42.01 42.81
N SER A 225 9.46 -43.12 42.52
CA SER A 225 8.14 -43.09 41.87
C SER A 225 7.47 -44.46 41.96
N ILE A 226 6.44 -44.47 42.80
CA ILE A 226 5.22 -45.29 42.72
C ILE A 226 4.88 -45.62 41.26
N TYR A 227 4.82 -46.90 40.90
CA TYR A 227 3.74 -47.50 40.09
C TYR A 227 3.81 -49.03 40.18
N GLU A 228 2.75 -49.52 40.81
CA GLU A 228 2.32 -50.89 41.02
C GLU A 228 1.90 -51.54 39.69
N TYR A 229 2.74 -52.43 39.17
CA TYR A 229 2.33 -53.60 38.37
C TYR A 229 3.49 -54.61 38.35
N GLY A 230 3.45 -55.54 39.31
CA GLY A 230 4.45 -56.59 39.42
C GLY A 230 4.34 -57.58 38.27
N PRO A 231 5.46 -58.01 37.64
CA PRO A 231 5.49 -59.35 37.09
C PRO A 231 5.57 -60.31 38.29
N GLU A 232 4.75 -61.34 38.24
CA GLU A 232 4.68 -62.41 39.23
C GLU A 232 6.09 -62.76 39.76
N PRO A 233 6.31 -62.77 41.08
CA PRO A 233 7.51 -63.37 41.60
C PRO A 233 7.48 -64.81 41.12
N LEU A 234 8.46 -65.18 40.28
CA LEU A 234 8.85 -66.56 40.06
C LEU A 234 8.73 -67.22 41.41
N HIS A 235 7.78 -68.15 41.53
CA HIS A 235 7.48 -68.84 42.76
C HIS A 235 8.81 -69.25 43.40
N LYS A 236 9.26 -68.48 44.40
CA LYS A 236 9.89 -69.05 45.58
C LYS A 236 8.80 -69.95 46.13
N LYS A 237 8.71 -71.16 45.56
CA LYS A 237 8.29 -72.31 46.34
C LYS A 237 9.17 -72.19 47.56
N ALA A 238 8.57 -71.73 48.66
CA ALA A 238 9.12 -71.93 49.96
C ALA A 238 9.51 -73.40 49.97
N ALA A 239 10.80 -73.66 49.82
CA ALA A 239 11.35 -74.95 50.15
C ALA A 239 10.83 -75.21 51.58
N PRO A 240 10.23 -76.38 51.83
CA PRO A 240 9.87 -76.72 53.19
C PRO A 240 11.12 -76.49 54.02
N GLN A 241 10.97 -75.75 55.12
CA GLN A 241 11.97 -75.70 56.18
C GLN A 241 12.12 -77.14 56.68
N ASN A 242 12.96 -77.92 56.01
CA ASN A 242 13.33 -79.26 56.41
C ASN A 242 14.57 -79.10 57.27
N ASP A 243 14.32 -79.20 58.56
CA ASP A 243 15.30 -79.42 59.61
C ASP A 243 16.00 -80.76 59.30
N GLY A 244 17.13 -80.70 58.61
CA GLY A 244 17.91 -81.84 58.17
C GLY A 244 19.02 -81.36 57.25
N THR A 245 20.28 -81.56 57.65
CA THR A 245 21.49 -81.25 56.86
C THR A 245 21.24 -81.45 55.36
N ASP A 246 21.27 -80.37 54.59
CA ASP A 246 21.05 -80.42 53.14
C ASP A 246 22.06 -81.41 52.53
N VAL A 247 21.56 -82.39 51.77
CA VAL A 247 22.39 -83.40 51.10
C VAL A 247 23.45 -82.72 50.22
N SER A 248 23.11 -81.55 49.66
CA SER A 248 24.04 -80.68 48.93
C SER A 248 25.21 -80.24 49.80
N ASP A 249 24.96 -79.72 51.00
CA ASP A 249 26.01 -79.21 51.90
C ASP A 249 26.85 -80.35 52.48
N LEU A 250 26.23 -81.49 52.77
CA LEU A 250 26.94 -82.69 53.19
C LEU A 250 27.86 -83.22 52.09
N LEU A 251 27.38 -83.25 50.84
CA LEU A 251 28.16 -83.65 49.67
C LEU A 251 29.33 -82.69 49.42
N LYS A 252 29.07 -81.38 49.42
CA LYS A 252 30.10 -80.33 49.31
C LYS A 252 31.19 -80.52 50.36
N ARG A 253 30.81 -80.58 51.64
CA ARG A 253 31.77 -80.75 52.75
C ARG A 253 32.58 -82.03 52.63
N ARG A 254 31.95 -83.16 52.29
CA ARG A 254 32.63 -84.46 52.23
C ARG A 254 33.54 -84.62 51.00
N LEU A 255 33.19 -84.03 49.86
CA LEU A 255 34.02 -84.06 48.65
C LEU A 255 35.10 -82.99 48.65
N LEU A 256 34.76 -81.76 49.04
CA LEU A 256 35.64 -80.60 48.91
C LEU A 256 36.38 -80.24 50.21
N GLY A 257 35.92 -80.71 51.38
CA GLY A 257 36.58 -80.44 52.67
C GLY A 257 37.93 -81.13 52.86
N ARG A 258 38.37 -81.95 51.90
CA ARG A 258 39.72 -82.54 51.84
C ARG A 258 40.66 -81.77 50.92
N VAL A 259 40.13 -80.76 50.23
CA VAL A 259 40.81 -80.03 49.18
C VAL A 259 41.17 -78.64 49.68
N TRP A 260 42.46 -78.31 49.61
CA TRP A 260 43.03 -77.05 50.07
C TRP A 260 43.53 -76.25 48.88
N ILE A 261 43.10 -75.00 48.79
CA ILE A 261 43.57 -74.07 47.77
C ILE A 261 44.80 -73.33 48.27
N VAL A 262 45.87 -73.37 47.49
CA VAL A 262 47.14 -72.69 47.73
C VAL A 262 47.47 -71.74 46.58
N GLU A 263 48.26 -70.71 46.83
CA GLU A 263 48.72 -69.79 45.78
C GLU A 263 49.70 -70.47 44.81
N SER A 264 50.52 -71.38 45.33
CA SER A 264 51.48 -72.16 44.57
C SER A 264 51.65 -73.55 45.18
N ILE A 265 51.77 -74.57 44.33
CA ILE A 265 51.99 -75.95 44.75
C ILE A 265 53.28 -76.14 45.58
N ASN A 266 54.23 -75.22 45.45
CA ASN A 266 55.46 -75.21 46.27
C ASN A 266 55.18 -75.04 47.76
N VAL A 267 54.09 -74.37 48.14
CA VAL A 267 53.65 -74.22 49.53
C VAL A 267 53.27 -75.59 50.09
N ALA A 268 52.48 -76.36 49.36
CA ALA A 268 52.02 -77.69 49.75
C ALA A 268 53.18 -78.68 49.93
N ARG A 269 54.25 -78.58 49.11
CA ARG A 269 55.43 -79.46 49.21
C ARG A 269 56.09 -79.45 50.60
N ARG A 270 56.03 -78.33 51.33
CA ARG A 270 56.66 -78.21 52.66
C ARG A 270 55.91 -78.94 53.76
N VAL A 271 54.61 -79.16 53.57
CA VAL A 271 53.70 -79.64 54.61
C VAL A 271 53.24 -81.08 54.34
N ILE A 272 53.30 -81.52 53.08
CA ILE A 272 52.71 -82.79 52.62
C ILE A 272 53.13 -84.05 53.39
N GLU A 273 54.38 -84.16 53.83
CA GLU A 273 54.88 -85.34 54.57
C GLU A 273 54.28 -85.48 55.97
N ARG A 274 53.71 -84.40 56.52
CA ARG A 274 53.12 -84.35 57.86
C ARG A 274 51.59 -84.46 57.82
N MET A 275 51.02 -84.54 56.62
CA MET A 275 49.58 -84.51 56.40
C MET A 275 48.96 -85.91 56.50
N PRO A 276 47.72 -86.02 57.01
CA PRO A 276 46.99 -87.28 56.95
C PRO A 276 46.71 -87.67 55.49
N PRO A 277 46.63 -88.98 55.21
CA PRO A 277 46.33 -89.48 53.87
C PRO A 277 44.94 -89.02 53.39
N GLY A 278 44.79 -88.89 52.07
CA GLY A 278 43.56 -88.45 51.41
C GLY A 278 43.31 -86.94 51.40
N LEU A 279 44.32 -86.11 51.67
CA LEU A 279 44.26 -84.66 51.46
C LEU A 279 44.80 -84.26 50.09
N VAL A 280 44.23 -83.20 49.54
CA VAL A 280 44.55 -82.67 48.22
C VAL A 280 44.88 -81.19 48.32
N PHE A 281 45.93 -80.76 47.63
CA PHE A 281 46.28 -79.36 47.44
C PHE A 281 46.11 -78.98 45.97
N LEU A 282 45.44 -77.87 45.71
CA LEU A 282 45.24 -77.29 44.39
C LEU A 282 45.77 -75.87 44.35
N ASP A 283 46.50 -75.53 43.29
CA ASP A 283 46.81 -74.13 42.99
C ASP A 283 45.75 -73.49 42.06
N ARG A 284 45.81 -72.17 41.89
CA ARG A 284 44.90 -71.44 40.98
C ARG A 284 45.07 -71.82 39.49
N ALA A 285 46.19 -72.43 39.12
CA ALA A 285 46.43 -72.92 37.77
C ALA A 285 45.84 -74.32 37.53
N GLY A 286 45.35 -74.98 38.58
CA GLY A 286 44.79 -76.32 38.53
C GLY A 286 45.81 -77.45 38.72
N SER A 287 47.03 -77.14 39.16
CA SER A 287 48.00 -78.16 39.57
C SER A 287 47.52 -78.85 40.84
N TRP A 288 47.56 -80.18 40.85
CA TRP A 288 47.01 -81.03 41.90
C TRP A 288 48.12 -81.84 42.57
N LEU A 289 48.16 -81.85 43.90
CA LEU A 289 49.10 -82.62 44.71
C LEU A 289 48.37 -83.29 45.87
N SER A 290 48.41 -84.62 45.93
CA SER A 290 47.80 -85.43 46.99
C SER A 290 48.83 -85.90 48.02
N SER A 291 48.46 -85.91 49.29
CA SER A 291 49.23 -86.49 50.40
C SER A 291 49.58 -87.97 50.18
N ASP A 292 48.84 -88.65 49.31
CA ASP A 292 49.04 -90.07 48.98
C ASP A 292 50.11 -90.27 47.89
N GLY A 293 50.76 -89.20 47.44
CA GLY A 293 51.85 -89.22 46.45
C GLY A 293 51.40 -88.99 45.00
N GLY A 294 50.13 -88.63 44.78
CA GLY A 294 49.63 -88.23 43.47
C GLY A 294 50.03 -86.80 43.12
N PHE A 295 50.46 -86.55 41.88
CA PHE A 295 50.74 -85.21 41.37
C PHE A 295 50.32 -85.09 39.91
N GLU A 296 49.52 -84.08 39.60
CA GLU A 296 49.08 -83.75 38.24
C GLU A 296 49.33 -82.27 37.98
N ALA A 297 49.93 -81.97 36.83
CA ALA A 297 50.22 -80.61 36.40
C ALA A 297 49.95 -80.47 34.91
N GLY A 298 49.33 -79.35 34.54
CA GLY A 298 48.93 -79.06 33.17
C GLY A 298 47.81 -78.04 33.15
N ALA A 299 47.59 -77.39 32.00
CA ALA A 299 46.44 -76.53 31.84
C ALA A 299 45.17 -77.40 31.85
N SER A 300 44.43 -77.34 32.95
CA SER A 300 43.05 -77.80 32.94
C SER A 300 42.27 -76.90 32.00
N GLY A 301 41.52 -77.48 31.07
CA GLY A 301 40.62 -76.74 30.18
C GLY A 301 39.53 -76.06 31.02
N ALA A 302 39.82 -74.88 31.56
CA ALA A 302 38.87 -74.06 32.28
C ALA A 302 37.66 -73.82 31.36
N GLY A 303 36.48 -74.26 31.80
CA GLY A 303 35.23 -74.16 31.04
C GLY A 303 34.71 -75.46 30.41
N ALA A 304 35.42 -76.59 30.50
CA ALA A 304 34.95 -77.87 29.95
C ALA A 304 34.21 -78.76 30.96
N GLY A 305 34.33 -78.48 32.26
CA GLY A 305 33.76 -79.29 33.34
C GLY A 305 32.27 -79.02 33.59
N LEU A 306 31.61 -79.96 34.27
CA LEU A 306 30.16 -79.93 34.49
C LEU A 306 29.75 -78.81 35.45
N VAL A 307 30.54 -78.52 36.49
CA VAL A 307 30.27 -77.44 37.45
C VAL A 307 30.52 -76.08 36.82
N SER A 308 31.59 -75.94 36.03
CA SER A 308 31.89 -74.72 35.26
C SER A 308 30.74 -74.32 34.35
N ARG A 309 30.11 -75.26 33.65
CA ARG A 309 28.94 -74.98 32.78
C ARG A 309 27.72 -74.51 33.56
N HIS A 310 27.44 -75.10 34.72
CA HIS A 310 26.34 -74.66 35.59
C HIS A 310 26.59 -73.28 36.18
N SER A 311 27.84 -73.00 36.59
CA SER A 311 28.24 -71.68 37.08
C SER A 311 28.16 -70.61 35.99
N GLU A 312 28.62 -70.95 34.77
CA GLU A 312 28.50 -70.07 33.60
C GLU A 312 27.03 -69.82 33.24
N LEU A 313 26.19 -70.86 33.23
CA LEU A 313 24.76 -70.70 32.96
C LEU A 313 24.09 -69.76 33.98
N ARG A 314 24.45 -69.86 35.25
CA ARG A 314 23.95 -68.94 36.29
C ARG A 314 24.41 -67.50 36.02
N THR A 315 25.68 -67.31 35.69
CA THR A 315 26.25 -65.99 35.38
C THR A 315 25.56 -65.38 34.17
N VAL A 316 25.40 -66.15 33.08
CA VAL A 316 24.71 -65.72 31.86
C VAL A 316 23.24 -65.33 32.15
N LYS A 317 22.56 -66.06 33.05
CA LYS A 317 21.17 -65.73 33.46
C LYS A 317 21.11 -64.40 34.23
N ILE A 318 22.06 -64.13 35.12
CA ILE A 318 22.15 -62.86 35.86
C ILE A 318 22.47 -61.71 34.89
N ASP A 319 23.44 -61.90 34.00
CA ASP A 319 23.80 -60.92 32.98
C ASP A 319 22.63 -60.62 32.05
N GLN A 320 21.87 -61.65 31.65
CA GLN A 320 20.67 -61.49 30.83
C GLN A 320 19.62 -60.63 31.54
N GLN A 321 19.36 -60.84 32.84
CA GLN A 321 18.44 -60.00 33.61
C GLN A 321 18.91 -58.55 33.67
N THR A 322 20.20 -58.33 33.90
CA THR A 322 20.81 -57.00 33.95
C THR A 322 20.67 -56.28 32.59
N VAL A 323 20.99 -56.97 31.49
CA VAL A 323 20.86 -56.43 30.14
C VAL A 323 19.38 -56.21 29.77
N LEU A 324 18.45 -57.05 30.23
CA LEU A 324 17.02 -56.85 30.02
C LEU A 324 16.52 -55.54 30.64
N VAL A 325 16.96 -55.21 31.86
CA VAL A 325 16.67 -53.92 32.50
C VAL A 325 17.27 -52.78 31.67
N ALA A 326 18.54 -52.89 31.26
CA ALA A 326 19.18 -51.89 30.42
C ALA A 326 18.48 -51.71 29.05
N VAL A 327 17.95 -52.76 28.43
CA VAL A 327 17.15 -52.66 27.19
C VAL A 327 15.84 -51.91 27.46
N ARG A 328 15.18 -52.16 28.59
CA ARG A 328 13.97 -51.43 28.97
C ARG A 328 14.25 -49.94 29.14
N ASP A 329 15.34 -49.60 29.82
CA ASP A 329 15.73 -48.20 30.04
C ASP A 329 16.09 -47.50 28.72
N ALA A 330 16.85 -48.17 27.84
CA ALA A 330 17.17 -47.64 26.52
C ALA A 330 15.91 -47.42 25.65
N LYS A 331 14.90 -48.29 25.75
CA LYS A 331 13.61 -48.08 25.09
C LYS A 331 12.87 -46.86 25.62
N LEU A 332 12.86 -46.66 26.93
CA LEU A 332 12.24 -45.48 27.56
C LEU A 332 12.97 -44.19 27.14
N GLU A 333 14.31 -44.19 27.14
CA GLU A 333 15.12 -43.08 26.64
C GLU A 333 14.82 -42.76 25.19
N LEU A 334 14.72 -43.78 24.33
CA LEU A 334 14.38 -43.62 22.93
C LEU A 334 12.99 -42.99 22.76
N GLN A 335 11.98 -43.48 23.46
CA GLN A 335 10.62 -42.91 23.45
C GLN A 335 10.62 -41.44 23.90
N ASN A 336 11.36 -41.12 24.96
CA ASN A 336 11.49 -39.75 25.45
C ASN A 336 12.16 -38.84 24.41
N CYS A 337 13.19 -39.31 23.72
CA CYS A 337 13.86 -38.55 22.66
C CYS A 337 12.94 -38.35 21.44
N GLN A 338 12.18 -39.39 21.05
CA GLN A 338 11.19 -39.31 19.97
C GLN A 338 10.10 -38.29 20.28
N LYS A 339 9.54 -38.32 21.49
CA LYS A 339 8.53 -37.36 21.94
C LYS A 339 9.05 -35.92 21.90
N LYS A 340 10.26 -35.68 22.43
CA LYS A 340 10.90 -34.36 22.35
C LYS A 340 11.07 -33.87 20.91
N LEU A 341 11.44 -34.76 19.99
CA LEU A 341 11.59 -34.43 18.57
C LEU A 341 10.24 -34.08 17.92
N GLU A 342 9.16 -34.76 18.31
CA GLU A 342 7.79 -34.46 17.87
C GLU A 342 7.30 -33.12 18.40
N ASP A 343 7.52 -32.84 19.69
CA ASP A 343 7.18 -31.55 20.32
C ASP A 343 7.89 -30.39 19.58
N LEU A 344 9.20 -30.52 19.33
CA LEU A 344 9.98 -29.53 18.56
C LEU A 344 9.45 -29.35 17.13
N ARG A 345 9.04 -30.44 16.45
CA ARG A 345 8.42 -30.38 15.11
C ARG A 345 7.09 -29.65 15.13
N GLU A 346 6.27 -29.84 16.16
CA GLU A 346 5.03 -29.09 16.31
C GLU A 346 5.27 -27.61 16.57
N GLU A 347 6.22 -27.26 17.43
CA GLU A 347 6.61 -25.88 17.67
C GLU A 347 7.09 -25.19 16.40
N GLN A 348 7.94 -25.86 15.61
CA GLN A 348 8.43 -25.37 14.32
C GLN A 348 7.26 -25.10 13.35
N LYS A 349 6.31 -26.03 13.22
CA LYS A 349 5.10 -25.84 12.39
C LYS A 349 4.28 -24.63 12.84
N ARG A 350 4.07 -24.47 14.16
CA ARG A 350 3.32 -23.33 14.71
C ARG A 350 4.04 -22.01 14.46
N LEU A 351 5.37 -21.99 14.53
CA LEU A 351 6.17 -20.80 14.24
C LEU A 351 6.16 -20.42 12.76
N VAL A 352 6.27 -21.39 11.85
CA VAL A 352 6.16 -21.15 10.41
C VAL A 352 4.79 -20.59 10.04
N ALA A 353 3.71 -21.10 10.63
CA ALA A 353 2.36 -20.56 10.45
C ALA A 353 2.27 -19.09 10.91
N LYS A 354 2.81 -18.76 12.09
CA LYS A 354 2.87 -17.38 12.60
C LYS A 354 3.72 -16.45 11.72
N GLN A 355 4.83 -16.93 11.18
CA GLN A 355 5.65 -16.16 10.25
C GLN A 355 4.88 -15.84 8.97
N HIS A 356 4.10 -16.79 8.44
CA HIS A 356 3.26 -16.57 7.27
C HIS A 356 2.17 -15.54 7.53
N GLU A 357 1.46 -15.66 8.65
CA GLU A 357 0.43 -14.70 9.08
C GLU A 357 1.00 -13.27 9.24
N LEU A 358 2.18 -13.15 9.88
CA LEU A 358 2.86 -11.86 9.99
C LEU A 358 3.31 -11.32 8.63
N ALA A 359 3.77 -12.16 7.72
CA ALA A 359 4.17 -11.74 6.38
C ALA A 359 2.97 -11.22 5.58
N GLU A 360 1.80 -11.86 5.69
CA GLU A 360 0.55 -11.38 5.11
C GLU A 360 0.11 -10.04 5.71
N SER A 361 0.19 -9.89 7.04
CA SER A 361 -0.10 -8.63 7.72
C SER A 361 0.82 -7.49 7.27
N ILE A 362 2.14 -7.74 7.18
CA ILE A 362 3.11 -6.77 6.66
C ILE A 362 2.79 -6.41 5.21
N ALA A 363 2.45 -7.38 4.36
CA ALA A 363 2.11 -7.14 2.96
C ALA A 363 0.84 -6.28 2.84
N SER A 364 -0.17 -6.56 3.67
CA SER A 364 -1.41 -5.78 3.74
C SER A 364 -1.15 -4.33 4.18
N SER A 365 -0.43 -4.12 5.29
CA SER A 365 -0.11 -2.77 5.77
C SER A 365 0.77 -1.99 4.79
N ARG A 366 1.72 -2.64 4.10
CA ARG A 366 2.50 -2.00 3.02
C ARG A 366 1.64 -1.64 1.82
N GLY A 367 0.68 -2.47 1.46
CA GLY A 367 -0.29 -2.17 0.40
C GLY A 367 -1.12 -0.93 0.72
N GLU A 368 -1.61 -0.82 1.96
CA GLU A 368 -2.34 0.36 2.45
C GLU A 368 -1.45 1.61 2.52
N GLN A 369 -0.21 1.49 3.00
CA GLN A 369 0.75 2.59 3.04
C GLN A 369 1.01 3.14 1.63
N GLN A 370 1.25 2.27 0.65
CA GLN A 370 1.43 2.67 -0.75
C GLN A 370 0.17 3.34 -1.32
N ARG A 371 -1.02 2.86 -0.94
CA ARG A 371 -2.28 3.49 -1.34
C ARG A 371 -2.40 4.91 -0.78
N PHE A 372 -2.16 5.11 0.53
CA PHE A 372 -2.20 6.44 1.13
C PHE A 372 -1.13 7.36 0.57
N GLN A 373 0.08 6.87 0.28
CA GLN A 373 1.12 7.66 -0.39
C GLN A 373 0.68 8.15 -1.78
N ARG A 374 -0.01 7.30 -2.56
CA ARG A 374 -0.58 7.69 -3.86
C ARG A 374 -1.71 8.70 -3.72
N GLU A 375 -2.63 8.47 -2.78
CA GLU A 375 -3.73 9.40 -2.48
C GLU A 375 -3.19 10.76 -2.01
N MET A 376 -2.14 10.77 -1.19
CA MET A 376 -1.45 11.97 -0.71
C MET A 376 -0.78 12.73 -1.86
N LEU A 377 -0.12 12.04 -2.80
CA LEU A 377 0.44 12.68 -4.00
C LEU A 377 -0.63 13.38 -4.84
N VAL A 378 -1.78 12.72 -5.03
CA VAL A 378 -2.92 13.31 -5.75
C VAL A 378 -3.47 14.52 -4.98
N ALA A 379 -3.69 14.40 -3.67
CA ALA A 379 -4.19 15.48 -2.83
C ALA A 379 -3.25 16.69 -2.81
N ARG A 380 -1.93 16.48 -2.71
CA ARG A 380 -0.92 17.54 -2.82
C ARG A 380 -0.97 18.24 -4.19
N SER A 381 -1.07 17.48 -5.28
CA SER A 381 -1.23 18.08 -6.61
C SER A 381 -2.52 18.91 -6.76
N GLN A 382 -3.57 18.54 -6.02
CA GLN A 382 -4.82 19.29 -5.99
C GLN A 382 -4.71 20.57 -5.15
N VAL A 383 -4.00 20.50 -4.01
CA VAL A 383 -3.62 21.67 -3.20
C VAL A 383 -2.84 22.66 -4.06
N ASP A 384 -1.83 22.21 -4.82
CA ASP A 384 -1.03 23.08 -5.69
C ASP A 384 -1.90 23.81 -6.72
N LYS A 385 -2.84 23.10 -7.35
CA LYS A 385 -3.80 23.68 -8.30
C LYS A 385 -4.75 24.67 -7.64
N GLN A 386 -5.24 24.37 -6.43
CA GLN A 386 -6.11 25.26 -5.67
C GLN A 386 -5.36 26.49 -5.15
N GLN A 387 -4.09 26.38 -4.81
CA GLN A 387 -3.24 27.53 -4.49
C GLN A 387 -3.04 28.43 -5.70
N GLN A 388 -2.81 27.87 -6.88
CA GLN A 388 -2.71 28.63 -8.12
C GLN A 388 -4.03 29.37 -8.42
N SER A 389 -5.18 28.69 -8.32
CA SER A 389 -6.47 29.32 -8.57
C SER A 389 -6.84 30.38 -7.51
N LEU A 390 -6.45 30.17 -6.25
CA LEU A 390 -6.58 31.19 -5.20
C LEU A 390 -5.73 32.42 -5.54
N HIS A 391 -4.48 32.23 -5.96
CA HIS A 391 -3.59 33.32 -6.34
C HIS A 391 -4.12 34.11 -7.54
N GLU A 392 -4.66 33.41 -8.55
CA GLU A 392 -5.35 34.04 -9.68
C GLU A 392 -6.58 34.84 -9.24
N ALA A 393 -7.40 34.29 -8.34
CA ALA A 393 -8.59 34.96 -7.82
C ALA A 393 -8.23 36.18 -6.95
N GLU A 394 -7.14 36.10 -6.17
CA GLU A 394 -6.59 37.23 -5.41
C GLU A 394 -6.06 38.32 -6.34
N SER A 395 -5.31 37.96 -7.40
CA SER A 395 -4.84 38.90 -8.41
C SER A 395 -6.01 39.61 -9.11
N GLN A 396 -7.03 38.86 -9.54
CA GLN A 396 -8.25 39.43 -10.14
C GLN A 396 -9.02 40.34 -9.16
N ALA A 397 -9.06 39.98 -7.87
CA ALA A 397 -9.69 40.82 -6.86
C ALA A 397 -8.92 42.13 -6.64
N VAL A 398 -7.58 42.09 -6.68
CA VAL A 398 -6.72 43.28 -6.62
C VAL A 398 -6.91 44.15 -7.85
N GLU A 399 -6.90 43.57 -9.05
CA GLU A 399 -7.16 44.29 -10.31
C GLU A 399 -8.55 44.94 -10.31
N ALA A 400 -9.58 44.21 -9.87
CA ALA A 400 -10.94 44.74 -9.74
C ALA A 400 -11.01 45.87 -8.70
N ALA A 401 -10.31 45.74 -7.56
CA ALA A 401 -10.25 46.78 -6.54
C ALA A 401 -9.55 48.04 -7.06
N ASP A 402 -8.47 47.89 -7.85
CA ASP A 402 -7.75 48.99 -8.47
C ASP A 402 -8.57 49.66 -9.58
N ALA A 403 -9.30 48.88 -10.38
CA ALA A 403 -10.25 49.40 -11.38
C ALA A 403 -11.42 50.17 -10.72
N VAL A 404 -11.95 49.67 -9.59
CA VAL A 404 -12.95 50.41 -8.81
C VAL A 404 -12.35 51.69 -8.23
N ARG A 405 -11.09 51.66 -7.75
CA ARG A 405 -10.38 52.85 -7.26
C ARG A 405 -10.16 53.89 -8.36
N SER A 406 -9.74 53.46 -9.54
CA SER A 406 -9.53 54.35 -10.69
C SER A 406 -10.86 54.95 -11.16
N ALA A 407 -11.90 54.14 -11.31
CA ALA A 407 -13.25 54.59 -11.65
C ALA A 407 -13.83 55.55 -10.59
N ALA A 408 -13.60 55.30 -9.30
CA ALA A 408 -14.02 56.21 -8.23
C ALA A 408 -13.26 57.55 -8.27
N SER A 409 -11.95 57.52 -8.56
CA SER A 409 -11.15 58.73 -8.78
C SER A 409 -11.62 59.50 -10.01
N GLU A 410 -11.88 58.83 -11.13
CA GLU A 410 -12.42 59.44 -12.35
C GLU A 410 -13.82 60.02 -12.12
N SER A 411 -14.69 59.29 -11.44
CA SER A 411 -16.01 59.78 -11.02
C SER A 411 -15.89 61.01 -10.10
N GLY A 412 -14.94 61.02 -9.17
CA GLY A 412 -14.63 62.19 -8.34
C GLY A 412 -14.14 63.39 -9.14
N LYS A 413 -13.31 63.18 -10.17
CA LYS A 413 -12.88 64.24 -11.10
C LYS A 413 -14.05 64.79 -11.91
N LEU A 414 -14.87 63.91 -12.49
CA LEU A 414 -16.07 64.28 -13.25
C LEU A 414 -17.07 65.04 -12.38
N SER A 415 -17.29 64.61 -11.13
CA SER A 415 -18.14 65.33 -10.18
C SER A 415 -17.59 66.73 -9.85
N ALA A 416 -16.27 66.87 -9.70
CA ALA A 416 -15.64 68.18 -9.52
C ALA A 416 -15.74 69.08 -10.76
N GLU A 417 -15.65 68.51 -11.97
CA GLU A 417 -15.89 69.23 -13.22
C GLU A 417 -17.35 69.68 -13.35
N ILE A 418 -18.32 68.80 -13.03
CA ILE A 418 -19.75 69.14 -13.01
C ILE A 418 -20.01 70.30 -12.03
N SER A 419 -19.44 70.25 -10.82
CA SER A 419 -19.58 71.34 -9.86
C SER A 419 -18.97 72.67 -10.34
N ARG A 420 -17.89 72.61 -11.15
CA ARG A 420 -17.33 73.81 -11.78
C ARG A 420 -18.24 74.33 -12.88
N THR A 421 -18.78 73.45 -13.74
CA THR A 421 -19.71 73.85 -14.80
C THR A 421 -21.00 74.45 -14.22
N ASP A 422 -21.53 73.88 -13.14
CA ASP A 422 -22.72 74.42 -12.46
C ASP A 422 -22.45 75.82 -11.88
N LYS A 423 -21.26 76.06 -11.30
CA LYS A 423 -20.87 77.40 -10.85
C LYS A 423 -20.79 78.39 -12.01
N THR A 424 -20.18 78.01 -13.12
CA THR A 424 -20.11 78.88 -14.31
C THR A 424 -21.49 79.13 -14.92
N LEU A 425 -22.39 78.14 -14.85
CA LEU A 425 -23.75 78.26 -15.35
C LEU A 425 -24.56 79.24 -14.49
N GLY A 426 -24.44 79.16 -13.15
CA GLY A 426 -25.02 80.14 -12.23
C GLY A 426 -24.48 81.57 -12.43
N GLU A 427 -23.20 81.73 -12.75
CA GLU A 427 -22.62 83.04 -13.10
C GLU A 427 -23.23 83.60 -14.40
N VAL A 428 -23.38 82.76 -15.45
CA VAL A 428 -24.01 83.13 -16.72
C VAL A 428 -25.50 83.45 -16.56
N GLU A 429 -26.23 82.69 -15.73
CA GLU A 429 -27.63 82.97 -15.42
C GLU A 429 -27.80 84.33 -14.74
N SER A 430 -26.96 84.68 -13.75
CA SER A 430 -27.02 86.01 -13.12
C SER A 430 -26.71 87.16 -14.10
N ASN A 431 -25.80 86.92 -15.05
CA ASN A 431 -25.48 87.89 -16.10
C ASN A 431 -26.67 88.07 -17.07
N LEU A 432 -27.35 86.99 -17.45
CA LEU A 432 -28.55 87.02 -18.29
C LEU A 432 -29.70 87.77 -17.61
N GLU A 433 -29.86 87.61 -16.29
CA GLU A 433 -30.88 88.31 -15.50
C GLU A 433 -30.62 89.82 -15.46
N SER A 434 -29.36 90.24 -15.33
CA SER A 434 -28.96 91.65 -15.42
C SER A 434 -29.18 92.26 -16.82
N LEU A 435 -29.00 91.46 -17.87
CA LEU A 435 -29.24 91.87 -19.25
C LEU A 435 -30.74 92.02 -19.53
N GLY A 436 -31.58 91.13 -18.98
CA GLY A 436 -33.04 91.23 -19.04
C GLY A 436 -33.58 92.52 -18.42
N GLN A 437 -33.04 92.94 -17.27
CA GLN A 437 -33.41 94.21 -16.64
C GLN A 437 -33.05 95.45 -17.48
N SER A 438 -31.96 95.38 -18.27
CA SER A 438 -31.58 96.45 -19.20
C SER A 438 -32.46 96.51 -20.45
N HIS A 439 -33.00 95.37 -20.91
CA HIS A 439 -33.90 95.29 -22.06
C HIS A 439 -35.29 95.87 -21.75
N GLU A 440 -35.81 95.64 -20.54
CA GLU A 440 -37.10 96.19 -20.09
C GLU A 440 -37.10 97.74 -20.08
N GLN A 441 -36.00 98.36 -19.64
CA GLN A 441 -35.84 99.82 -19.62
C GLN A 441 -35.80 100.46 -21.02
N VAL A 442 -35.37 99.71 -22.04
CA VAL A 442 -35.36 100.18 -23.43
C VAL A 442 -36.75 100.06 -24.07
N LEU A 443 -37.55 99.08 -23.68
CA LEU A 443 -38.92 98.91 -24.18
C LEU A 443 -39.88 99.99 -23.67
N GLU A 444 -39.81 100.39 -22.40
CA GLU A 444 -40.59 101.52 -21.86
C GLU A 444 -40.30 102.83 -22.61
N ARG A 445 -39.02 103.05 -23.00
CA ARG A 445 -38.59 104.23 -23.78
C ARG A 445 -39.16 104.24 -25.20
N ILE A 446 -39.40 103.07 -25.79
CA ILE A 446 -39.95 102.91 -27.15
C ILE A 446 -41.48 103.10 -27.14
N GLU A 447 -42.18 102.74 -26.06
CA GLU A 447 -43.61 103.01 -25.90
C GLU A 447 -43.91 104.51 -25.73
N GLU A 448 -43.10 105.25 -24.94
CA GLU A 448 -43.21 106.71 -24.82
C GLU A 448 -43.10 107.46 -26.16
N PHE A 449 -42.23 107.01 -27.06
CA PHE A 449 -42.07 107.62 -28.40
C PHE A 449 -43.16 107.18 -29.40
N ARG A 450 -43.83 106.04 -29.19
CA ARG A 450 -44.96 105.61 -30.04
C ARG A 450 -46.23 106.42 -29.78
N ASP A 451 -46.49 106.81 -28.54
CA ASP A 451 -47.65 107.63 -28.18
C ASP A 451 -47.52 109.07 -28.72
N GLN A 452 -46.31 109.64 -28.72
CA GLN A 452 -46.06 110.96 -29.32
C GLN A 452 -46.19 110.97 -30.86
N LEU A 453 -45.85 109.86 -31.53
CA LEU A 453 -46.01 109.71 -32.99
C LEU A 453 -47.48 109.55 -33.43
N SER A 454 -48.34 108.99 -32.57
CA SER A 454 -49.77 108.82 -32.83
C SER A 454 -50.50 110.17 -32.85
N ILE A 455 -50.20 111.05 -31.89
CA ILE A 455 -50.81 112.39 -31.74
C ILE A 455 -50.40 113.34 -32.90
N CYS A 456 -49.18 113.20 -33.43
CA CYS A 456 -48.73 114.00 -34.58
C CYS A 456 -49.31 113.53 -35.93
N ARG A 457 -49.66 112.24 -36.08
CA ARG A 457 -50.26 111.71 -37.32
C ARG A 457 -51.74 112.10 -37.48
N GLU A 458 -52.50 112.18 -36.39
CA GLU A 458 -53.91 112.56 -36.43
C GLU A 458 -54.13 114.05 -36.81
N ARG A 459 -53.16 114.91 -36.48
CA ARG A 459 -53.18 116.35 -36.74
C ARG A 459 -52.72 116.73 -38.16
N VAL A 460 -51.94 115.87 -38.82
CA VAL A 460 -51.50 116.03 -40.22
C VAL A 460 -52.58 115.55 -41.20
N ALA A 461 -53.26 114.43 -40.90
CA ALA A 461 -54.36 113.93 -41.72
C ALA A 461 -55.57 114.91 -41.78
N GLY A 462 -55.84 115.65 -40.70
CA GLY A 462 -56.92 116.65 -40.67
C GLY A 462 -56.65 117.91 -41.48
N LEU A 463 -55.38 118.34 -41.60
CA LEU A 463 -54.99 119.53 -42.37
C LEU A 463 -54.87 119.21 -43.87
N GLU A 464 -54.40 118.02 -44.23
CA GLU A 464 -54.30 117.56 -45.62
C GLU A 464 -55.68 117.42 -46.28
N ALA A 465 -56.70 116.95 -45.56
CA ALA A 465 -58.08 116.87 -46.06
C ALA A 465 -58.70 118.26 -46.36
N THR A 466 -58.37 119.28 -45.57
CA THR A 466 -58.86 120.66 -45.80
C THR A 466 -58.15 121.38 -46.95
N ILE A 467 -56.88 121.05 -47.22
CA ILE A 467 -56.09 121.62 -48.32
C ILE A 467 -56.55 121.04 -49.67
N ILE A 468 -56.83 119.74 -49.74
CA ILE A 468 -57.36 119.07 -50.94
C ILE A 468 -58.75 119.60 -51.32
N ALA A 469 -59.64 119.82 -50.34
CA ALA A 469 -60.97 120.39 -50.59
C ALA A 469 -60.91 121.85 -51.12
N LYS A 470 -60.01 122.68 -50.59
CA LYS A 470 -59.86 124.09 -51.05
C LYS A 470 -59.12 124.22 -52.38
N GLN A 471 -58.25 123.29 -52.74
CA GLN A 471 -57.58 123.26 -54.04
C GLN A 471 -58.51 122.76 -55.18
N ALA A 472 -59.45 121.87 -54.88
CA ALA A 472 -60.50 121.45 -55.82
C ALA A 472 -61.50 122.59 -56.13
N ASP A 473 -61.88 123.40 -55.14
CA ASP A 473 -62.77 124.56 -55.35
C ASP A 473 -62.08 125.69 -56.15
N LYS A 474 -60.79 125.94 -55.91
CA LYS A 474 -60.00 126.94 -56.64
C LYS A 474 -59.82 126.56 -58.12
N THR A 475 -59.50 125.30 -58.40
CA THR A 475 -59.32 124.82 -59.79
C THR A 475 -60.65 124.81 -60.57
N ARG A 476 -61.78 124.59 -59.90
CA ARG A 476 -63.12 124.70 -60.49
C ARG A 476 -63.50 126.15 -60.84
N GLN A 477 -63.20 127.10 -59.95
CA GLN A 477 -63.44 128.54 -60.20
C GLN A 477 -62.50 129.12 -61.27
N GLU A 478 -61.24 128.67 -61.35
CA GLU A 478 -60.28 129.10 -62.39
C GLU A 478 -60.66 128.58 -63.79
N ALA A 479 -61.24 127.37 -63.90
CA ALA A 479 -61.75 126.84 -65.17
C ALA A 479 -63.04 127.54 -65.64
N GLU A 480 -63.94 127.89 -64.72
CA GLU A 480 -65.15 128.67 -65.02
C GLU A 480 -64.81 130.12 -65.42
N LEU A 481 -63.80 130.73 -64.80
CA LEU A 481 -63.32 132.07 -65.17
C LEU A 481 -62.63 132.07 -66.55
N ALA A 482 -61.81 131.05 -66.86
CA ALA A 482 -61.12 130.94 -68.15
C ALA A 482 -62.10 130.70 -69.33
N THR A 483 -63.17 129.94 -69.11
CA THR A 483 -64.22 129.73 -70.12
C THR A 483 -65.12 130.96 -70.31
N ALA A 484 -65.32 131.79 -69.27
CA ALA A 484 -66.01 133.08 -69.39
C ALA A 484 -65.16 134.14 -70.12
N VAL A 485 -63.87 134.24 -69.80
CA VAL A 485 -62.93 135.19 -70.43
C VAL A 485 -62.68 134.87 -71.90
N SER A 486 -62.59 133.60 -72.28
CA SER A 486 -62.46 133.20 -73.70
C SER A 486 -63.73 133.50 -74.52
N LYS A 487 -64.93 133.36 -73.93
CA LYS A 487 -66.19 133.77 -74.57
C LYS A 487 -66.31 135.28 -74.73
N GLU A 488 -65.89 136.05 -73.73
CA GLU A 488 -65.86 137.51 -73.81
C GLU A 488 -64.88 138.02 -74.89
N LYS A 489 -63.69 137.42 -74.96
CA LYS A 489 -62.67 137.77 -75.95
C LYS A 489 -63.12 137.45 -77.39
N ALA A 490 -63.77 136.30 -77.61
CA ALA A 490 -64.33 135.94 -78.92
C ALA A 490 -65.49 136.86 -79.36
N VAL A 491 -66.31 137.35 -78.43
CA VAL A 491 -67.39 138.29 -78.72
C VAL A 491 -66.83 139.70 -79.02
N LYS A 492 -65.83 140.17 -78.25
CA LYS A 492 -65.13 141.43 -78.52
C LYS A 492 -64.44 141.43 -79.89
N GLU A 493 -63.75 140.35 -80.26
CA GLU A 493 -63.13 140.22 -81.58
C GLU A 493 -64.16 140.21 -82.72
N ARG A 494 -65.33 139.58 -82.52
CA ARG A 494 -66.46 139.62 -83.49
C ARG A 494 -67.04 141.02 -83.64
N VAL A 495 -67.21 141.77 -82.55
CA VAL A 495 -67.72 143.15 -82.60
C VAL A 495 -66.74 144.06 -83.35
N SER A 496 -65.44 143.98 -83.05
CA SER A 496 -64.43 144.78 -83.76
C SER A 496 -64.31 144.42 -85.25
N ARG A 497 -64.55 143.17 -85.65
CA ARG A 497 -64.62 142.80 -87.08
C ARG A 497 -65.85 143.39 -87.76
N ILE A 498 -67.01 143.35 -87.11
CA ILE A 498 -68.25 143.91 -87.67
C ILE A 498 -68.18 145.45 -87.74
N GLU A 499 -67.55 146.11 -86.77
CA GLU A 499 -67.29 147.56 -86.83
C GLU A 499 -66.34 147.94 -87.97
N LEU A 500 -65.29 147.14 -88.20
CA LEU A 500 -64.36 147.36 -89.31
C LEU A 500 -65.05 147.12 -90.67
N ASP A 501 -65.87 146.08 -90.79
CA ASP A 501 -66.64 145.79 -92.00
C ASP A 501 -67.68 146.89 -92.29
N LEU A 502 -68.31 147.46 -91.25
CA LEU A 502 -69.23 148.59 -91.38
C LEU A 502 -68.51 149.86 -91.86
N LEU A 503 -67.33 150.15 -91.33
CA LEU A 503 -66.49 151.27 -91.76
C LEU A 503 -66.01 151.11 -93.21
N VAL A 504 -65.59 149.90 -93.59
CA VAL A 504 -65.18 149.59 -94.97
C VAL A 504 -66.37 149.66 -95.94
N ALA A 505 -67.55 149.21 -95.53
CA ALA A 505 -68.77 149.36 -96.31
C ALA A 505 -69.20 150.85 -96.42
N GLY A 506 -69.03 151.63 -95.36
CA GLY A 506 -69.28 153.06 -95.34
C GLY A 506 -68.34 153.85 -96.26
N ASP A 507 -67.06 153.51 -96.28
CA ASP A 507 -66.06 154.12 -97.17
C ASP A 507 -66.37 153.80 -98.64
N ARG A 508 -66.70 152.53 -98.94
CA ARG A 508 -67.15 152.12 -100.29
C ARG A 508 -68.44 152.80 -100.73
N TYR A 509 -69.36 153.05 -99.80
CA TYR A 509 -70.59 153.80 -100.09
C TYR A 509 -70.29 155.28 -100.36
N ALA A 510 -69.41 155.90 -99.58
CA ALA A 510 -68.97 157.28 -99.79
C ALA A 510 -68.23 157.46 -101.12
N GLU A 511 -67.33 156.53 -101.48
CA GLU A 511 -66.66 156.50 -102.78
C GLU A 511 -67.66 156.37 -103.94
N ALA A 512 -68.65 155.48 -103.81
CA ALA A 512 -69.69 155.30 -104.82
C ALA A 512 -70.54 156.58 -105.02
N CYS A 513 -70.91 157.27 -103.93
CA CYS A 513 -71.61 158.56 -104.01
C CYS A 513 -70.74 159.65 -104.67
N LEU A 514 -69.45 159.70 -104.36
CA LEU A 514 -68.52 160.69 -104.93
C LEU A 514 -68.25 160.42 -106.42
N LEU A 515 -68.20 159.14 -106.83
CA LEU A 515 -68.13 158.74 -108.23
C LEU A 515 -69.44 159.03 -108.99
N ALA A 516 -70.59 158.87 -108.35
CA ALA A 516 -71.88 159.27 -108.92
C ALA A 516 -71.96 160.79 -109.14
N GLU A 517 -71.51 161.61 -108.18
CA GLU A 517 -71.44 163.06 -108.36
C GLU A 517 -70.42 163.48 -109.43
N ARG A 518 -69.23 162.86 -109.43
CA ARG A 518 -68.20 163.15 -110.44
C ARG A 518 -68.67 162.78 -111.83
N SER A 519 -69.31 161.63 -112.00
CA SER A 519 -69.85 161.20 -113.31
C SER A 519 -71.03 162.06 -113.75
N ALA A 520 -71.91 162.49 -112.84
CA ALA A 520 -72.96 163.47 -113.15
C ALA A 520 -72.38 164.82 -113.62
N ARG A 521 -71.30 165.30 -112.96
CA ARG A 521 -70.55 166.49 -113.42
C ARG A 521 -69.86 166.25 -114.77
N LEU A 522 -69.28 165.06 -114.98
CA LEU A 522 -68.62 164.69 -116.22
C LEU A 522 -69.60 164.64 -117.40
N VAL A 523 -70.80 164.07 -117.18
CA VAL A 523 -71.91 164.06 -118.14
C VAL A 523 -72.40 165.48 -118.42
N SER A 524 -72.51 166.34 -117.41
CA SER A 524 -72.81 167.76 -117.60
C SER A 524 -71.76 168.48 -118.47
N THR A 525 -70.47 168.28 -118.19
CA THR A 525 -69.39 168.85 -119.01
C THR A 525 -69.34 168.26 -120.41
N LEU A 526 -69.55 166.96 -120.59
CA LEU A 526 -69.56 166.33 -121.92
C LEU A 526 -70.78 166.78 -122.74
N VAL A 527 -71.93 167.03 -122.10
CA VAL A 527 -73.08 167.66 -122.77
C VAL A 527 -72.76 169.09 -123.19
N SER A 528 -72.05 169.88 -122.37
CA SER A 528 -71.58 171.22 -122.77
C SER A 528 -70.52 171.19 -123.87
N GLN A 529 -69.60 170.21 -123.84
CA GLN A 529 -68.58 170.02 -124.88
C GLN A 529 -69.20 169.50 -126.17
N ARG A 530 -70.23 168.64 -126.11
CA ARG A 530 -71.02 168.23 -127.28
C ARG A 530 -71.78 169.39 -127.89
N MET A 531 -72.24 170.37 -127.10
CA MET A 531 -72.80 171.61 -127.63
C MET A 531 -71.72 172.52 -128.25
N ALA A 532 -70.53 172.61 -127.63
CA ALA A 532 -69.41 173.40 -128.15
C ALA A 532 -68.79 172.81 -129.42
N ILE A 533 -68.67 171.47 -129.49
CA ILE A 533 -68.17 170.76 -130.67
C ILE A 533 -69.21 170.81 -131.78
N ARG A 534 -70.52 170.71 -131.51
CA ARG A 534 -71.53 171.00 -132.56
C ARG A 534 -71.46 172.44 -133.05
N SER A 535 -71.09 173.38 -132.18
CA SER A 535 -70.78 174.77 -132.58
C SER A 535 -69.48 174.88 -133.39
N ALA A 536 -68.50 174.00 -133.15
CA ALA A 536 -67.21 173.98 -133.85
C ALA A 536 -67.27 173.19 -135.16
N GLU A 537 -68.03 172.10 -135.25
CA GLU A 537 -68.47 171.45 -136.49
C GLU A 537 -69.11 172.52 -137.37
N LYS A 538 -70.02 173.35 -136.83
CA LYS A 538 -70.63 174.46 -137.57
C LYS A 538 -69.66 175.56 -138.00
N LYS A 539 -68.46 175.65 -137.41
CA LYS A 539 -67.39 176.60 -137.81
C LYS A 539 -66.33 175.95 -138.70
N ALA A 540 -66.06 174.67 -138.55
CA ALA A 540 -65.09 173.91 -139.32
C ALA A 540 -65.67 173.47 -140.67
N THR A 541 -66.98 173.19 -140.72
CA THR A 541 -67.72 173.17 -141.99
C THR A 541 -67.57 174.49 -142.74
N ASN A 542 -67.42 175.62 -142.02
CA ASN A 542 -67.14 176.90 -142.66
C ASN A 542 -65.65 177.13 -142.99
N VAL A 543 -64.70 176.34 -142.47
CA VAL A 543 -63.24 176.51 -142.68
C VAL A 543 -62.66 175.51 -143.67
N LEU A 544 -63.14 174.26 -143.73
CA LEU A 544 -62.57 173.28 -144.66
C LEU A 544 -63.17 173.33 -146.06
N ASP A 545 -64.36 173.90 -146.20
CA ASP A 545 -64.74 174.55 -147.46
C ASP A 545 -63.64 175.54 -147.92
N GLY A 546 -62.84 176.11 -147.00
CA GLY A 546 -61.67 176.96 -147.27
C GLY A 546 -60.29 176.29 -147.25
N ALA A 547 -60.15 174.98 -147.03
CA ALA A 547 -58.85 174.28 -147.07
C ALA A 547 -58.79 173.09 -148.06
N ARG A 548 -59.95 172.62 -148.54
CA ARG A 548 -60.08 172.16 -149.94
C ARG A 548 -59.51 173.18 -150.93
N GLU A 549 -59.47 174.44 -150.53
CA GLU A 549 -58.84 175.55 -151.24
C GLU A 549 -57.30 175.58 -151.15
N THR A 550 -56.66 174.82 -150.25
CA THR A 550 -55.22 175.00 -149.98
C THR A 550 -54.32 173.91 -150.55
N LEU A 551 -54.31 172.66 -150.08
CA LEU A 551 -53.05 171.90 -150.21
C LEU A 551 -53.17 170.46 -150.75
N GLN A 552 -53.66 170.14 -151.95
CA GLN A 552 -53.57 170.79 -153.28
C GLN A 552 -52.19 171.36 -153.70
N ASP A 553 -51.28 171.56 -152.75
CA ASP A 553 -50.03 172.29 -152.93
C ASP A 553 -48.80 171.42 -152.58
N CYS A 554 -48.90 170.31 -151.82
CA CYS A 554 -47.72 169.71 -151.18
C CYS A 554 -47.51 168.18 -151.25
N SER A 555 -48.22 167.40 -152.07
CA SER A 555 -47.75 167.11 -153.43
C SER A 555 -46.36 166.49 -153.59
N SER A 556 -45.32 166.86 -152.87
CA SER A 556 -44.06 167.05 -153.58
C SER A 556 -42.90 166.24 -153.05
N ILE A 557 -42.98 165.72 -151.82
CA ILE A 557 -41.74 165.47 -151.09
C ILE A 557 -41.88 164.28 -150.14
N SER A 558 -41.81 163.04 -150.55
CA SER A 558 -40.49 162.56 -150.92
C SER A 558 -40.33 161.21 -150.23
N HIS A 559 -40.24 160.06 -150.92
CA HIS A 559 -39.21 159.78 -151.94
C HIS A 559 -37.84 159.49 -151.33
N ALA A 560 -37.62 159.81 -150.08
CA ALA A 560 -36.33 159.52 -149.51
C ALA A 560 -36.29 158.10 -148.99
N ALA A 561 -35.08 157.65 -148.77
CA ALA A 561 -34.69 156.47 -148.05
C ALA A 561 -35.78 155.90 -147.11
N ASP A 562 -36.60 154.94 -147.52
CA ASP A 562 -36.23 153.86 -148.43
C ASP A 562 -35.00 153.14 -147.89
N LEU A 563 -35.01 151.85 -148.11
CA LEU A 563 -33.79 151.13 -148.32
C LEU A 563 -32.90 150.98 -147.06
N LYS A 564 -33.11 149.77 -146.51
CA LYS A 564 -32.06 148.80 -146.12
C LYS A 564 -31.66 148.91 -144.63
N LYS A 565 -31.63 147.83 -143.84
CA LYS A 565 -31.48 146.38 -144.16
C LYS A 565 -32.74 145.60 -144.51
#